data_AF-A0A951UVV3-F1
#
_entry.id   AF-A0A951UVV3-F1
#
_cell.length_a   1.000
_cell.length_b   1.000
_cell.length_c   1.000
_cell.angle_alpha   90.00
_cell.angle_beta   90.00
_cell.angle_gamma   90.00
#
_symmetry.space_group_name_H-M   'P 1'
#
loop_
_entity.id
_entity.type
_entity.pdbx_description
1 polymer ?
#
loop_
_entity_poly.entity_id
_entity_poly.type
_entity_poly.pdbx_seq_one_letter_code
_entity_poly.pdbx_strand_id
1 'polypeptide(L)' 'MKTSSFFLLPSLADFTSSLEINPNLATAHFKRGFCYYLVEDTSKAQADFLQAAELFEQQRRISDSHLALDILKELRDR' A
#
# COMPACT_ATOMS: atom_id res chain seq x y z
N MET A 1 15.68 -2.59 -19.55
CA MET A 1 15.06 -2.83 -18.23
C MET A 1 15.17 -1.54 -17.42
N LYS A 2 14.07 -0.77 -17.30
CA LYS A 2 13.85 0.46 -16.48
C LYS A 2 12.71 1.26 -17.15
N THR A 3 11.49 0.75 -17.11
CA THR A 3 10.28 1.52 -17.52
C THR A 3 9.27 1.62 -16.39
N SER A 4 9.32 0.74 -15.39
CA SER A 4 8.38 0.76 -14.26
C SER A 4 8.54 1.99 -13.36
N SER A 5 9.76 2.50 -13.13
CA SER A 5 9.98 3.69 -12.26
C SER A 5 9.28 4.95 -12.77
N PHE A 6 9.06 5.11 -14.08
CA PHE A 6 8.46 6.32 -14.63
C PHE A 6 6.96 6.43 -14.31
N PHE A 7 6.25 5.29 -14.17
CA PHE A 7 4.82 5.27 -13.88
C PHE A 7 4.51 5.25 -12.37
N LEU A 8 5.49 4.90 -11.53
CA LEU A 8 5.28 4.76 -10.08
C LEU A 8 5.24 6.10 -9.33
N LEU A 9 5.95 7.13 -9.82
CA LEU A 9 5.94 8.45 -9.19
C LEU A 9 4.58 9.16 -9.32
N PRO A 10 3.95 9.22 -10.53
CA PRO A 10 2.60 9.77 -10.65
C PRO A 10 1.60 9.00 -9.78
N SER A 11 1.66 7.66 -9.78
CA SER A 11 0.74 6.83 -9.00
C SER A 11 0.88 7.03 -7.49
N LEU A 12 2.10 7.24 -6.99
CA LEU A 12 2.34 7.53 -5.58
C LEU A 12 1.79 8.90 -5.18
N ALA A 13 1.92 9.90 -6.06
CA ALA A 13 1.32 11.22 -5.87
C ALA A 13 -0.21 11.13 -5.85
N ASP A 14 -0.82 10.42 -6.81
CA ASP A 14 -2.27 10.23 -6.90
C ASP A 14 -2.85 9.57 -5.64
N PHE A 15 -2.19 8.53 -5.12
CA PHE A 15 -2.64 7.89 -3.88
C PHE A 15 -2.41 8.77 -2.66
N THR A 16 -1.36 9.57 -2.64
CA THR A 16 -1.12 10.52 -1.55
C THR A 16 -2.22 11.57 -1.51
N SER A 17 -2.55 12.20 -2.64
CA SER A 17 -3.68 13.15 -2.71
C SER A 17 -5.02 12.49 -2.40
N SER A 18 -5.23 11.23 -2.82
CA SER A 18 -6.44 10.48 -2.45
C SER A 18 -6.57 10.30 -0.93
N LEU A 19 -5.45 10.08 -0.24
CA LEU A 19 -5.40 9.90 1.21
C LEU A 19 -5.49 11.22 1.98
N GLU A 20 -5.10 12.34 1.36
CA GLU A 20 -5.37 13.69 1.90
C GLU A 20 -6.87 13.99 1.90
N ILE A 21 -7.61 13.52 0.89
CA ILE A 21 -9.07 13.69 0.79
C ILE A 21 -9.81 12.69 1.68
N ASN A 22 -9.41 11.43 1.65
CA ASN A 22 -10.00 10.37 2.48
C ASN A 22 -8.90 9.47 3.08
N PRO A 23 -8.48 9.73 4.34
CA PRO A 23 -7.43 8.95 4.99
C PRO A 23 -7.85 7.51 5.28
N ASN A 24 -9.15 7.18 5.23
CA ASN A 24 -9.68 5.85 5.50
C ASN A 24 -9.84 5.00 4.23
N LEU A 25 -9.30 5.45 3.10
CA LEU A 25 -9.36 4.73 1.85
C LEU A 25 -8.35 3.56 1.82
N ALA A 26 -8.77 2.41 2.34
CA ALA A 26 -7.94 1.19 2.45
C ALA A 26 -7.23 0.81 1.15
N THR A 27 -7.91 0.95 0.00
CA THR A 27 -7.35 0.65 -1.32
C THR A 27 -6.24 1.61 -1.73
N ALA A 28 -6.31 2.89 -1.32
CA ALA A 28 -5.25 3.86 -1.62
C ALA A 28 -4.01 3.57 -0.78
N HIS A 29 -4.17 3.23 0.51
CA HIS A 29 -3.05 2.74 1.33
C HIS A 29 -2.42 1.49 0.72
N PHE A 30 -3.21 0.47 0.36
CA PHE A 30 -2.68 -0.76 -0.24
C PHE A 30 -1.89 -0.49 -1.53
N LYS A 31 -2.45 0.30 -2.44
CA LYS A 31 -1.79 0.61 -3.71
C LYS A 31 -0.55 1.49 -3.53
N ARG A 32 -0.57 2.44 -2.59
CA ARG A 32 0.60 3.26 -2.26
C ARG A 32 1.71 2.42 -1.62
N GLY A 33 1.36 1.48 -0.74
CA GLY A 33 2.29 0.49 -0.20
C GLY A 33 2.93 -0.37 -1.27
N PHE A 34 2.16 -0.78 -2.28
CA PHE A 34 2.69 -1.50 -3.44
C PHE A 34 3.63 -0.63 -4.30
N CYS A 35 3.33 0.65 -4.50
CA CYS A 35 4.24 1.58 -5.15
C CYS A 35 5.56 1.71 -4.37
N TYR A 36 5.50 1.85 -3.05
CA TYR A 36 6.68 1.89 -2.19
C TYR A 36 7.50 0.60 -2.25
N TYR A 37 6.83 -0.55 -2.27
CA TYR A 37 7.48 -1.85 -2.46
C TYR A 37 8.24 -1.93 -3.79
N LEU A 38 7.65 -1.43 -4.88
CA LEU A 38 8.28 -1.43 -6.21
C LEU A 38 9.46 -0.47 -6.34
N VAL A 39 9.55 0.55 -5.49
CA VAL A 39 10.72 1.45 -5.40
C VAL A 39 11.66 1.06 -4.25
N GLU A 40 11.48 -0.13 -3.69
CA GLU A 40 12.30 -0.71 -2.60
C GLU A 40 12.29 0.11 -1.30
N ASP A 41 11.29 0.98 -1.10
CA ASP A 41 11.06 1.67 0.17
C ASP A 41 10.20 0.78 1.09
N THR A 42 10.83 -0.29 1.58
CA THR A 42 10.16 -1.34 2.37
C THR A 42 9.53 -0.78 3.65
N SER A 43 10.16 0.21 4.29
CA SER A 43 9.64 0.82 5.51
C SER A 43 8.30 1.52 5.27
N LYS A 44 8.18 2.32 4.20
CA LYS A 44 6.91 2.96 3.86
C LYS A 44 5.88 1.95 3.33
N ALA A 45 6.32 0.95 2.58
CA ALA A 45 5.45 -0.13 2.13
C ALA A 45 4.79 -0.86 3.30
N GLN A 46 5.57 -1.24 4.32
CA GLN A 46 5.06 -1.91 5.52
C GLN A 46 4.02 -1.07 6.27
N ALA A 47 4.27 0.24 6.42
CA ALA A 47 3.35 1.15 7.08
C ALA A 47 2.01 1.25 6.35
N ASP A 48 2.05 1.42 5.02
CA ASP A 48 0.86 1.51 4.17
C ASP A 48 0.08 0.18 4.13
N PHE A 49 0.76 -0.97 4.07
CA PHE A 49 0.10 -2.28 4.11
C PHE A 49 -0.56 -2.56 5.46
N LEU A 50 0.06 -2.16 6.57
CA LEU A 50 -0.55 -2.27 7.90
C LEU A 50 -1.83 -1.43 7.98
N GLN A 51 -1.77 -0.16 7.57
CA GLN A 51 -2.92 0.73 7.57
C GLN A 51 -4.05 0.21 6.66
N ALA A 52 -3.70 -0.35 5.49
CA ALA A 52 -4.66 -0.97 4.60
C ALA A 52 -5.36 -2.16 5.25
N ALA A 53 -4.61 -3.04 5.93
CA ALA A 53 -5.16 -4.22 6.58
C ALA A 53 -6.19 -3.87 7.66
N GLU A 54 -5.88 -2.89 8.52
CA GLU A 54 -6.79 -2.40 9.57
C GLU A 54 -8.06 -1.79 8.97
N LEU A 55 -7.93 -0.96 7.94
CA LEU A 55 -9.07 -0.33 7.29
C LEU A 55 -9.93 -1.34 6.51
N PHE A 56 -9.32 -2.35 5.88
CA PHE A 56 -10.06 -3.44 5.25
C PHE A 56 -10.87 -4.25 6.26
N GLU A 57 -10.31 -4.52 7.44
CA GLU A 57 -11.03 -5.20 8.51
C GLU A 57 -12.24 -4.37 8.99
N GLN A 58 -12.04 -3.07 9.22
CA GLN A 58 -13.13 -2.15 9.60
C GLN A 58 -14.23 -2.09 8.52
N GLN A 59 -13.86 -2.22 7.24
CA GLN A 59 -14.79 -2.27 6.11
C GLN A 59 -15.41 -3.65 5.87
N ARG A 60 -15.14 -4.65 6.74
CA ARG A 60 -15.54 -6.06 6.58
C ARG A 60 -14.99 -6.72 5.31
N ARG A 61 -13.90 -6.20 4.76
CA ARG A 61 -13.17 -6.73 3.60
C ARG A 61 -12.06 -7.67 4.06
N ILE A 62 -12.44 -8.75 4.72
CA ILE A 62 -11.50 -9.66 5.41
C ILE A 62 -10.49 -10.28 4.43
N SER A 63 -10.92 -10.65 3.22
CA SER A 63 -10.03 -11.20 2.19
C SER A 63 -8.91 -10.22 1.80
N ASP A 64 -9.22 -8.94 1.67
CA ASP A 64 -8.24 -7.91 1.31
C ASP A 64 -7.30 -7.59 2.49
N SER A 65 -7.83 -7.65 3.73
CA SER A 65 -7.02 -7.52 4.94
C SER A 65 -5.99 -8.64 5.03
N HIS A 66 -6.40 -9.89 4.82
CA HIS A 66 -5.48 -11.04 4.81
C HIS A 66 -4.40 -10.89 3.72
N LEU A 67 -4.77 -10.46 2.52
CA LEU A 67 -3.79 -10.21 1.45
C LEU A 67 -2.75 -9.16 1.85
N ALA A 68 -3.19 -8.05 2.45
CA ALA A 68 -2.28 -7.01 2.93
C ALA A 68 -1.35 -7.52 4.05
N LEU A 69 -1.86 -8.34 4.96
CA LEU A 69 -1.08 -8.95 6.04
C LEU A 69 -0.07 -9.99 5.52
N ASP A 70 -0.42 -10.77 4.50
CA ASP A 70 0.50 -11.75 3.92
C ASP A 70 1.67 -11.07 3.22
N ILE A 71 1.40 -10.01 2.44
CA ILE A 71 2.47 -9.17 1.87
C ILE A 71 3.30 -8.54 3.00
N LEU A 72 2.67 -8.03 4.05
CA LEU A 72 3.38 -7.43 5.19
C LEU A 72 4.34 -8.43 5.87
N LYS A 73 3.96 -9.71 6.00
CA LYS A 73 4.84 -10.76 6.52
C LYS A 73 6.03 -10.99 5.58
N GLU A 74 5.77 -11.13 4.28
CA GLU A 74 6.84 -11.29 3.28
C GLU A 74 7.85 -10.14 3.32
N LEU A 75 7.40 -8.91 3.59
CA LEU A 75 8.28 -7.74 3.71
C LEU A 75 9.05 -7.68 5.02
N ARG A 76 8.59 -8.35 6.08
CA ARG A 76 9.30 -8.41 7.38
C ARG A 76 10.34 -9.51 7.40
N ASP A 77 10.13 -10.56 6.62
CA ASP A 77 11.01 -11.72 6.53
C ASP A 77 12.15 -11.54 5.49
N ARG A 78 12.19 -10.40 4.79
CA ARG A 78 13.26 -10.00 3.86
C ARG A 78 14.33 -9.17 4.55
#